data_AF-A0A3R7U4B4-F1
#
_entry.id   AF-A0A3R7U4B4-F1
#
_cell.length_a   1.000
_cell.length_b   1.000
_cell.length_c   1.000
_cell.angle_alpha   90.00
_cell.angle_beta   90.00
_cell.angle_gamma   90.00
#
_symmetry.space_group_name_H-M   'P 1'
#
loop_
_entity.id
_entity.type
_entity.pdbx_description
1 polymer ?
#
loop_
_entity_poly.entity_id
_entity_poly.type
_entity_poly.pdbx_seq_one_letter_code
_entity_poly.pdbx_strand_id
1 'polypeptide(L)'
;MQHRTLAAFVALTMLLVSTSGCLGLLQGREYMESLRGEPKQDESYTPLSIEHTFVNAQQESWDEDFKIDSAVTEISVYFKASFFLSDVISDDVDPRYVDVSIKDSNDNEVWSKRTTTTESTLEEKIEPQENGKFLSGDWNVFIEASGGGLAGIGEDSFLVTITVTRTCIEFPQDDGECVTL
;
A
#
# COMPACT_ATOMS: atom_id res chain seq x y z
N MET A 1 -25.25 -25.69 -69.25
CA MET A 1 -24.85 -24.48 -68.47
C MET A 1 -25.10 -24.64 -66.96
N GLN A 2 -26.14 -25.35 -66.51
CA GLN A 2 -26.46 -25.54 -65.08
C GLN A 2 -25.37 -26.19 -64.19
N HIS A 3 -24.56 -27.13 -64.69
CA HIS A 3 -23.51 -27.76 -63.87
C HIS A 3 -22.34 -26.83 -63.53
N ARG A 4 -22.02 -25.86 -64.41
CA ARG A 4 -20.93 -24.91 -64.18
C ARG A 4 -21.32 -23.85 -63.15
N THR A 5 -22.58 -23.44 -63.12
CA THR A 5 -23.11 -22.51 -62.11
C THR A 5 -23.24 -23.17 -60.73
N LEU A 6 -23.55 -24.47 -60.67
CA LEU A 6 -23.64 -25.21 -59.41
C LEU A 6 -22.27 -25.44 -58.78
N ALA A 7 -21.26 -25.81 -59.57
CA ALA A 7 -19.88 -25.95 -59.09
C ALA A 7 -19.29 -24.63 -58.59
N ALA A 8 -19.58 -23.51 -59.28
CA ALA A 8 -19.18 -22.18 -58.83
C ALA A 8 -19.84 -21.80 -57.49
N PHE A 9 -21.11 -22.14 -57.30
CA PHE A 9 -21.82 -21.92 -56.04
C PHE A 9 -21.21 -22.70 -54.88
N VAL A 10 -20.91 -23.99 -55.08
CA VAL A 10 -20.30 -24.85 -54.05
C VAL A 10 -18.88 -24.39 -53.70
N ALA A 11 -18.08 -23.97 -54.68
CA ALA A 11 -16.75 -23.44 -54.41
C ALA A 11 -16.80 -22.11 -53.63
N LEU A 12 -17.76 -21.24 -53.95
CA LEU A 12 -17.96 -19.97 -53.27
C LEU A 12 -18.40 -20.16 -51.81
N THR A 13 -19.32 -21.10 -51.54
CA THR A 13 -19.75 -21.40 -50.17
C THR A 13 -18.61 -21.99 -49.34
N MET A 14 -17.79 -22.86 -49.93
CA MET A 14 -16.64 -23.44 -49.23
C MET A 14 -15.57 -22.39 -48.90
N LEU A 15 -15.37 -21.41 -49.79
CA LEU A 15 -14.49 -20.26 -49.55
C LEU A 15 -15.01 -19.35 -48.43
N LEU A 16 -16.32 -19.04 -48.42
CA LEU A 16 -16.95 -18.22 -47.37
C LEU A 16 -16.92 -18.89 -45.99
N VAL A 17 -17.04 -20.22 -45.95
CA VAL A 17 -16.90 -21.00 -44.69
C VAL A 17 -15.44 -21.06 -44.23
N SER A 18 -14.48 -21.03 -45.15
CA SER A 18 -13.05 -21.03 -44.80
C SER A 18 -12.56 -19.67 -44.26
N THR A 19 -13.14 -18.54 -44.69
CA THR A 19 -12.75 -17.20 -44.23
C THR A 19 -13.41 -16.78 -42.93
N SER A 20 -14.56 -17.37 -42.57
CA SER A 20 -15.23 -17.14 -41.28
C SER A 20 -14.52 -17.81 -40.10
N GLY A 21 -13.67 -18.81 -40.35
CA GLY A 21 -12.97 -19.55 -39.30
C GLY A 21 -12.02 -18.70 -38.44
N CYS A 22 -11.24 -17.79 -39.05
CA CYS A 22 -10.28 -16.97 -38.29
C CYS A 22 -10.89 -15.68 -37.74
N LEU A 23 -11.79 -15.04 -38.50
CA LEU A 23 -12.46 -13.81 -38.07
C LEU A 23 -13.59 -14.09 -37.05
N GLY A 24 -14.23 -15.26 -37.14
CA GLY A 24 -15.24 -15.69 -36.19
C GLY A 24 -14.66 -15.97 -34.80
N LEU A 25 -13.41 -16.44 -34.70
CA LEU A 25 -12.73 -16.59 -33.41
C LEU A 25 -12.38 -15.24 -32.77
N LEU A 26 -12.02 -14.24 -33.57
CA LEU A 26 -11.80 -12.87 -33.08
C LEU A 26 -13.11 -12.27 -32.57
N GLN A 27 -14.19 -12.36 -33.34
CA GLN A 27 -15.53 -11.92 -32.89
C GLN A 27 -16.00 -12.66 -31.64
N GLY A 28 -15.71 -13.97 -31.54
CA GLY A 28 -16.00 -14.76 -30.34
C GLY A 28 -15.22 -14.26 -29.12
N ARG A 29 -13.93 -13.92 -29.28
CA ARG A 29 -13.12 -13.34 -28.20
C ARG A 29 -13.63 -11.99 -27.76
N GLU A 30 -13.89 -11.07 -28.68
CA GLU A 30 -14.42 -9.73 -28.38
C GLU A 30 -15.81 -9.81 -27.72
N TYR A 31 -16.67 -10.73 -28.18
CA TYR A 31 -17.97 -10.95 -27.56
C TYR A 31 -17.83 -11.46 -26.12
N MET A 32 -16.95 -12.43 -25.88
CA MET A 32 -16.68 -12.92 -24.52
C MET A 32 -16.06 -11.83 -23.62
N GLU A 33 -15.18 -10.98 -24.16
CA GLU A 33 -14.61 -9.84 -23.43
C GLU A 33 -15.68 -8.81 -23.08
N SER A 34 -16.64 -8.54 -23.98
CA SER A 34 -17.75 -7.63 -23.71
C SER A 34 -18.69 -8.11 -22.60
N LEU A 35 -18.73 -9.42 -22.33
CA LEU A 35 -19.51 -10.03 -21.25
C LEU A 35 -18.75 -10.04 -19.91
N ARG A 36 -17.45 -9.73 -19.90
CA ARG A 36 -16.59 -9.74 -18.70
C ARG A 36 -16.92 -8.61 -17.71
N GLY A 37 -17.55 -7.54 -18.18
CA GLY A 37 -17.78 -6.31 -17.41
C GLY A 37 -16.56 -5.39 -17.42
N GLU A 38 -16.77 -4.12 -17.08
CA GLU A 38 -15.67 -3.15 -17.03
C GLU A 38 -14.84 -3.32 -15.74
N PRO A 39 -13.50 -3.18 -15.83
CA PRO A 39 -12.64 -3.13 -14.66
C PRO A 39 -12.95 -1.91 -13.80
N LYS A 40 -12.90 -2.07 -12.48
CA LYS A 40 -13.05 -0.96 -11.53
C LYS A 40 -11.70 -0.59 -10.94
N GLN A 41 -11.48 0.71 -10.73
CA GLN A 41 -10.36 1.17 -9.91
C GLN A 41 -10.78 1.14 -8.45
N ASP A 42 -9.92 0.57 -7.62
CA ASP A 42 -10.06 0.54 -6.18
C ASP A 42 -8.72 0.84 -5.51
N GLU A 43 -8.71 0.94 -4.17
CA GLU A 43 -7.54 1.22 -3.37
C GLU A 43 -7.17 0.03 -2.47
N SER A 44 -5.89 -0.32 -2.46
CA SER A 44 -5.33 -1.33 -1.56
C SER A 44 -4.47 -0.66 -0.49
N TYR A 45 -4.75 -0.97 0.77
CA TYR A 45 -4.05 -0.42 1.93
C TYR A 45 -3.15 -1.48 2.55
N THR A 46 -1.87 -1.17 2.70
CA THR A 46 -0.90 -2.03 3.39
C THR A 46 -0.37 -1.30 4.62
N PRO A 47 -0.89 -1.58 5.83
CA PRO A 47 -0.40 -0.99 7.06
C PRO A 47 0.81 -1.76 7.62
N LEU A 48 1.85 -1.02 8.00
CA LEU A 48 2.94 -1.46 8.86
C LEU A 48 2.76 -0.81 10.24
N SER A 49 2.48 -1.60 11.27
CA SER A 49 2.28 -1.11 12.63
C SER A 49 3.38 -1.61 13.56
N ILE A 50 4.02 -0.68 14.26
CA ILE A 50 5.02 -0.95 15.29
C ILE A 50 4.49 -0.35 16.59
N GLU A 51 4.26 -1.21 17.57
CA GLU A 51 3.78 -0.82 18.90
C GLU A 51 4.66 -1.41 19.99
N HIS A 52 4.80 -0.68 21.08
CA HIS A 52 5.55 -1.14 22.24
C HIS A 52 5.00 -0.54 23.53
N THR A 53 5.10 -1.31 24.60
CA THR A 53 4.74 -0.90 25.96
C THR A 53 5.90 -1.18 26.90
N PHE A 54 6.39 -0.13 27.55
CA PHE A 54 7.51 -0.18 28.47
C PHE A 54 7.04 -0.60 29.87
N VAL A 55 7.42 -1.80 30.29
CA VAL A 55 7.11 -2.31 31.64
C VAL A 55 8.18 -1.92 32.66
N ASN A 56 9.41 -1.66 32.21
CA ASN A 56 10.54 -1.20 33.00
C ASN A 56 11.23 -0.03 32.28
N ALA A 57 12.06 0.72 33.00
CA ALA A 57 12.90 1.75 32.39
C ALA A 57 13.91 1.12 31.41
N GLN A 58 13.71 1.36 30.12
CA GLN A 58 14.54 0.80 29.07
C GLN A 58 14.53 1.69 27.82
N GLN A 59 15.63 1.65 27.09
CA GLN A 59 15.78 2.22 25.75
C GLN A 59 15.86 1.08 24.73
N GLU A 60 15.09 1.20 23.66
CA GLU A 60 15.02 0.22 22.56
C GLU A 60 14.94 0.94 21.21
N SER A 61 15.28 0.22 20.16
CA SER A 61 15.22 0.71 18.78
C SER A 61 14.62 -0.32 17.85
N TRP A 62 13.84 0.15 16.87
CA TRP A 62 13.23 -0.65 15.81
C TRP A 62 13.70 -0.13 14.46
N ASP A 63 13.96 -1.06 13.55
CA ASP A 63 14.50 -0.80 12.23
C ASP A 63 13.78 -1.76 11.27
N GLU A 64 12.78 -1.25 10.57
CA GLU A 64 11.89 -2.04 9.73
C GLU A 64 11.78 -1.45 8.33
N ASP A 65 11.87 -2.31 7.33
CA ASP A 65 11.79 -1.92 5.92
C ASP A 65 10.37 -2.14 5.37
N PHE A 66 9.93 -1.24 4.50
CA PHE A 66 8.69 -1.37 3.73
C PHE A 66 8.88 -0.97 2.27
N LYS A 67 8.14 -1.64 1.39
CA LYS A 67 8.34 -1.51 -0.07
C LYS A 67 7.41 -0.48 -0.68
N ILE A 68 8.00 0.41 -1.47
CA ILE A 68 7.29 1.38 -2.30
C ILE A 68 7.50 1.03 -3.78
N ASP A 69 6.40 0.89 -4.50
CA ASP A 69 6.36 0.60 -5.93
C ASP A 69 5.72 1.76 -6.71
N SER A 70 5.56 1.61 -8.02
CA SER A 70 4.98 2.64 -8.89
C SER A 70 3.47 2.83 -8.73
N ALA A 71 2.78 1.89 -8.07
CA ALA A 71 1.33 1.94 -7.85
C ALA A 71 0.95 2.69 -6.57
N VAL A 72 1.93 3.02 -5.72
CA VAL A 72 1.71 3.81 -4.50
C VAL A 72 1.27 5.22 -4.86
N THR A 73 0.11 5.61 -4.35
CA THR A 73 -0.49 6.94 -4.55
C THR A 73 -0.49 7.78 -3.29
N GLU A 74 -0.45 7.17 -2.12
CA GLU A 74 -0.43 7.87 -0.85
C GLU A 74 0.36 7.07 0.20
N ILE A 75 1.11 7.79 1.03
CA ILE A 75 1.75 7.25 2.23
C ILE A 75 1.32 8.14 3.38
N SER A 76 0.75 7.53 4.42
CA SER A 76 0.32 8.24 5.62
C SER A 76 0.90 7.62 6.88
N VAL A 77 1.10 8.46 7.89
CA VAL A 77 1.71 8.09 9.17
C VAL A 77 0.78 8.49 10.30
N TYR A 78 0.38 7.51 11.08
CA TYR A 78 -0.30 7.71 12.36
C TYR A 78 0.69 7.46 13.49
N PHE A 79 0.79 8.41 14.42
CA PHE A 79 1.69 8.31 15.54
C PHE A 79 0.95 8.61 16.84
N LYS A 80 1.20 7.79 17.85
CA LYS A 80 0.69 7.98 19.20
C LYS A 80 1.75 7.58 20.22
N ALA A 81 1.97 8.43 21.20
CA ALA A 81 2.78 8.13 22.37
C ALA A 81 2.01 8.48 23.64
N SER A 82 2.18 7.67 24.67
CA SER A 82 1.56 7.83 25.98
C SER A 82 2.62 7.62 27.04
N PHE A 83 2.86 8.64 27.86
CA PHE A 83 3.79 8.58 28.97
C PHE A 83 3.03 8.69 30.30
N PHE A 84 3.17 7.68 31.15
CA PHE A 84 2.58 7.64 32.47
C PHE A 84 3.27 8.66 33.39
N LEU A 85 2.47 9.39 34.19
CA LEU A 85 2.95 10.42 35.13
C LEU A 85 3.85 11.50 34.50
N SER A 86 3.71 11.79 33.20
CA SER A 86 4.45 12.86 32.51
C SER A 86 4.31 14.22 33.17
N ASP A 87 3.16 14.49 33.81
CA ASP A 87 2.89 15.77 34.47
C ASP A 87 3.58 15.91 35.85
N VAL A 88 4.12 14.81 36.39
CA VAL A 88 4.64 14.73 37.77
C VAL A 88 6.15 14.48 37.80
N ILE A 89 6.68 13.76 36.81
CA ILE A 89 8.09 13.38 36.73
C ILE A 89 8.80 14.35 35.79
N SER A 90 9.80 15.07 36.29
CA SER A 90 10.61 16.00 35.49
C SER A 90 11.52 15.27 34.51
N ASP A 91 11.57 15.74 33.27
CA ASP A 91 12.42 15.20 32.18
C ASP A 91 13.93 15.24 32.46
N ASP A 92 14.37 15.96 33.51
CA ASP A 92 15.78 16.21 33.84
C ASP A 92 16.58 14.97 34.33
N VAL A 93 15.90 13.88 34.73
CA VAL A 93 16.57 12.71 35.36
C VAL A 93 16.57 11.47 34.46
N ASP A 94 15.56 11.31 33.61
CA ASP A 94 15.44 10.20 32.65
C ASP A 94 14.66 10.72 31.43
N PRO A 95 15.34 11.10 30.33
CA PRO A 95 14.64 11.62 29.17
C PRO A 95 13.88 10.48 28.52
N ARG A 96 12.56 10.47 28.76
CA ARG A 96 11.63 9.59 28.06
C ARG A 96 11.27 10.23 26.74
N TYR A 97 11.38 9.47 25.66
CA TYR A 97 11.10 9.97 24.34
C TYR A 97 10.75 8.85 23.39
N VAL A 98 10.08 9.23 22.31
CA VAL A 98 9.93 8.40 21.11
C VAL A 98 10.37 9.28 19.95
N ASP A 99 11.35 8.82 19.20
CA ASP A 99 11.87 9.44 18.00
C ASP A 99 11.65 8.50 16.83
N VAL A 100 10.96 8.98 15.81
CA VAL A 100 10.62 8.21 14.61
C VAL A 100 11.18 8.96 13.42
N SER A 101 11.93 8.26 12.58
CA SER A 101 12.47 8.76 11.32
C SER A 101 12.10 7.79 10.20
N ILE A 102 11.54 8.31 9.12
CA ILE A 102 11.25 7.56 7.91
C ILE A 102 12.17 8.07 6.81
N LYS A 103 12.86 7.13 6.16
CA LYS A 103 13.78 7.41 5.07
C LYS A 103 13.31 6.78 3.77
N ASP A 104 13.52 7.51 2.68
CA ASP A 104 13.32 6.99 1.33
C ASP A 104 14.43 6.00 0.93
N SER A 105 14.28 5.39 -0.25
CA SER A 105 15.24 4.42 -0.78
C SER A 105 16.61 5.02 -1.16
N ASN A 106 16.79 6.34 -1.05
CA ASN A 106 18.07 7.03 -1.19
C ASN A 106 18.65 7.47 0.17
N ASP A 107 18.14 6.94 1.29
CA ASP A 107 18.50 7.29 2.66
C ASP A 107 18.19 8.75 3.05
N ASN A 108 17.31 9.45 2.31
CA ASN A 108 16.89 10.79 2.68
C ASN A 108 15.76 10.71 3.70
N GLU A 109 15.87 11.44 4.80
CA GLU A 109 14.78 11.60 5.75
C GLU A 109 13.63 12.41 5.11
N VAL A 110 12.48 11.77 4.97
CA VAL A 110 11.28 12.36 4.37
C VAL A 110 10.23 12.75 5.41
N TRP A 111 10.28 12.11 6.58
CA TRP A 111 9.41 12.41 7.71
C TRP A 111 10.14 12.07 9.00
N SER A 112 10.04 12.94 9.99
CA SER A 112 10.53 12.66 11.33
C SER A 112 9.68 13.33 12.39
N LYS A 113 9.56 12.65 13.53
CA LYS A 113 8.85 13.15 14.69
C LYS A 113 9.48 12.64 15.96
N ARG A 114 9.85 13.59 16.81
CA ARG A 114 10.28 13.34 18.18
C ARG A 114 9.27 13.90 19.15
N THR A 115 8.94 13.10 20.17
CA THR A 115 8.11 13.54 21.29
C THR A 115 8.67 13.08 22.61
N THR A 116 8.40 13.87 23.66
CA THR A 116 8.67 13.54 25.06
C THR A 116 7.40 13.57 25.91
N THR A 117 6.25 13.88 25.30
CA THR A 117 4.98 14.06 25.99
C THR A 117 3.90 13.19 25.39
N THR A 118 2.82 12.98 26.15
CA THR A 118 1.67 12.21 25.67
C THR A 118 0.99 12.98 24.55
N GLU A 119 1.04 12.46 23.35
CA GLU A 119 0.39 13.04 22.19
C GLU A 119 -0.09 11.97 21.20
N SER A 120 -1.07 12.35 20.38
CA SER A 120 -1.48 11.59 19.22
C SER A 120 -1.55 12.53 18.03
N THR A 121 -0.86 12.20 16.94
CA THR A 121 -1.05 12.90 15.69
C THR A 121 -2.30 12.39 15.01
N LEU A 122 -2.96 13.30 14.28
CA LEU A 122 -3.82 12.87 13.20
C LEU A 122 -2.95 12.25 12.10
N GLU A 123 -3.57 11.48 11.23
CA GLU A 123 -2.90 10.87 10.09
C GLU A 123 -2.23 11.96 9.22
N GLU A 124 -0.89 11.96 9.20
CA GLU A 124 -0.07 12.89 8.44
C GLU A 124 0.34 12.25 7.12
N LYS A 125 0.23 13.00 6.02
CA LYS A 125 0.59 12.50 4.70
C LYS A 125 2.02 12.89 4.35
N ILE A 126 2.79 11.95 3.82
CA ILE A 126 4.10 12.23 3.22
C ILE A 126 3.86 12.71 1.80
N GLU A 127 4.41 13.88 1.47
CA GLU A 127 4.28 14.45 0.13
C GLU A 127 5.12 13.66 -0.89
N PRO A 128 4.57 13.40 -2.09
CA PRO A 128 5.34 12.77 -3.16
C PRO A 128 6.42 13.73 -3.70
N GLN A 129 7.29 13.22 -4.57
CA GLN A 129 8.27 14.06 -5.26
C GLN A 129 7.58 15.06 -6.20
N GLU A 130 8.34 16.05 -6.71
CA GLU A 130 7.87 17.07 -7.67
C GLU A 130 7.15 16.51 -8.91
N ASN A 131 7.43 15.25 -9.29
CA ASN A 131 6.78 14.56 -10.40
C ASN A 131 5.42 13.92 -10.02
N GLY A 132 4.96 14.10 -8.79
CA GLY A 132 3.73 13.52 -8.24
C GLY A 132 3.82 12.03 -7.91
N LYS A 133 5.01 11.44 -7.81
CA LYS A 133 5.22 10.03 -7.47
C LYS A 133 6.16 9.85 -6.29
N PHE A 134 6.01 8.75 -5.57
CA PHE A 134 6.97 8.33 -4.57
C PHE A 134 8.17 7.64 -5.23
N LEU A 135 9.33 7.75 -4.58
CA LEU A 135 10.53 7.06 -5.01
C LEU A 135 10.36 5.56 -4.79
N SER A 136 10.39 4.77 -5.86
CA SER A 136 10.31 3.31 -5.72
C SER A 136 11.56 2.74 -5.06
N GLY A 137 11.39 1.68 -4.28
CA GLY A 137 12.47 0.99 -3.58
C GLY A 137 12.07 0.58 -2.17
N ASP A 138 13.06 0.09 -1.44
CA ASP A 138 12.92 -0.25 -0.02
C ASP A 138 13.07 1.05 0.78
N TRP A 139 12.02 1.42 1.49
CA TRP A 139 12.01 2.53 2.45
C TRP A 139 12.19 1.97 3.84
N ASN A 140 12.65 2.80 4.75
CA ASN A 140 12.99 2.40 6.11
C ASN A 140 12.27 3.27 7.13
N VAL A 141 11.74 2.63 8.17
CA VAL A 141 11.34 3.32 9.40
C VAL A 141 12.27 2.93 10.54
N PHE A 142 12.89 3.95 11.12
CA PHE A 142 13.74 3.81 12.30
C PHE A 142 13.05 4.48 13.49
N ILE A 143 12.89 3.74 14.57
CA ILE A 143 12.32 4.24 15.82
C ILE A 143 13.36 4.06 16.90
N GLU A 144 13.67 5.13 17.63
CA GLU A 144 14.43 5.07 18.87
C GLU A 144 13.53 5.57 20.00
N ALA A 145 13.31 4.76 21.03
CA ALA A 145 12.48 5.15 22.14
C ALA A 145 13.08 4.77 23.49
N SER A 146 12.86 5.64 24.46
CA SER A 146 13.18 5.43 25.87
C SER A 146 11.92 5.65 26.68
N GLY A 147 11.54 4.67 27.47
CA GLY A 147 10.33 4.71 28.27
C GLY A 147 10.47 3.91 29.55
N GLY A 148 9.48 4.05 30.42
CA GLY A 148 9.42 3.33 31.67
C GLY A 148 8.00 2.92 32.04
N GLY A 149 7.90 2.06 33.03
CA GLY A 149 6.62 1.62 33.54
C GLY A 149 6.74 1.03 34.92
N LEU A 150 5.59 0.92 35.56
CA LEU A 150 5.39 0.14 36.77
C LEU A 150 4.26 -0.83 36.47
N ALA A 151 4.64 -2.10 36.28
CA ALA A 151 3.71 -3.19 35.97
C ALA A 151 2.47 -3.15 36.88
N GLY A 152 1.29 -3.00 36.26
CA GLY A 152 0.00 -2.96 36.96
C GLY A 152 -0.40 -1.63 37.60
N ILE A 153 0.42 -0.58 37.47
CA ILE A 153 0.09 0.79 37.91
C ILE A 153 -0.05 1.72 36.69
N GLY A 154 0.93 1.70 35.78
CA GLY A 154 0.94 2.52 34.58
C GLY A 154 2.25 2.38 33.82
N GLU A 155 2.17 2.39 32.50
CA GLU A 155 3.25 2.04 31.57
C GLU A 155 3.28 3.06 30.44
N ASP A 156 4.48 3.41 30.00
CA ASP A 156 4.68 4.20 28.78
C ASP A 156 4.44 3.30 27.56
N SER A 157 3.90 3.86 26.49
CA SER A 157 3.67 3.11 25.25
C SER A 157 3.66 4.00 24.03
N PHE A 158 3.95 3.42 22.87
CA PHE A 158 3.76 4.07 21.59
C PHE A 158 3.16 3.14 20.54
N LEU A 159 2.59 3.75 19.52
CA LEU A 159 2.10 3.12 18.30
C LEU A 159 2.47 4.01 17.11
N VAL A 160 3.18 3.43 16.15
CA VAL A 160 3.45 4.00 14.83
C VAL A 160 2.76 3.11 13.81
N THR A 161 1.90 3.68 12.98
CA THR A 161 1.30 2.99 11.84
C THR A 161 1.60 3.75 10.57
N ILE A 162 2.29 3.10 9.63
CA ILE A 162 2.55 3.61 8.29
C ILE A 162 1.56 2.90 7.35
N THR A 163 0.70 3.65 6.69
CA THR A 163 -0.24 3.11 5.70
C THR A 163 0.24 3.47 4.31
N VAL A 164 0.50 2.45 3.49
CA VAL A 164 0.80 2.61 2.07
C VAL A 164 -0.45 2.30 1.26
N THR A 165 -0.97 3.31 0.56
CA THR A 165 -2.13 3.20 -0.31
C THR A 165 -1.68 3.04 -1.76
N ARG A 166 -2.20 2.01 -2.43
CA ARG A 166 -1.94 1.71 -3.84
C ARG A 166 -3.23 1.78 -4.63
N THR A 167 -3.18 2.32 -5.84
CA THR A 167 -4.27 2.12 -6.79
C THR A 167 -4.17 0.71 -7.37
N CYS A 168 -5.29 0.01 -7.41
CA CYS A 168 -5.39 -1.32 -7.98
C CYS A 168 -6.63 -1.43 -8.85
N ILE A 169 -6.66 -2.48 -9.68
CA ILE A 169 -7.78 -2.78 -10.55
C ILE A 169 -8.45 -4.05 -10.04
N GLU A 170 -9.75 -3.95 -9.80
CA GLU A 170 -10.61 -5.08 -9.50
C GLU A 170 -11.29 -5.53 -10.81
N PHE A 171 -11.05 -6.79 -11.19
CA PHE A 171 -11.76 -7.40 -12.31
C PHE A 171 -13.01 -8.14 -11.80
N PRO A 172 -14.18 -8.01 -12.45
CA PRO A 172 -15.42 -8.63 -11.98
C PRO A 172 -15.40 -10.17 -11.88
N GLN A 173 -14.41 -10.83 -12.49
CA GLN A 173 -14.27 -12.29 -12.49
C GLN A 173 -13.36 -12.81 -11.38
N ASP A 174 -12.61 -11.92 -10.73
CA ASP A 174 -11.57 -12.27 -9.74
C ASP A 174 -12.10 -12.14 -8.30
N ASP A 175 -13.41 -12.28 -8.08
CA ASP A 175 -14.08 -12.37 -6.78
C ASP A 175 -13.66 -11.30 -5.73
N GLY A 176 -13.34 -10.09 -6.17
CA GLY A 176 -12.94 -8.98 -5.30
C GLY A 176 -11.43 -8.90 -5.02
N GLU A 177 -10.60 -9.69 -5.68
CA GLU A 177 -9.15 -9.54 -5.62
C GLU A 177 -8.71 -8.29 -6.38
N CYS A 178 -8.04 -7.39 -5.66
CA CYS A 178 -7.49 -6.18 -6.24
C CYS A 178 -6.05 -6.42 -6.74
N VAL A 179 -5.83 -6.21 -8.03
CA VAL A 179 -4.53 -6.41 -8.67
C VAL A 179 -3.84 -5.06 -8.85
N THR A 180 -2.69 -4.89 -8.20
CA THR A 180 -1.84 -3.71 -8.39
C THR A 180 -1.11 -3.81 -9.73
N LEU A 181 -1.01 -2.69 -10.46
CA LEU A 181 -0.36 -2.61 -11.78
C LEU A 181 1.10 -2.16 -11.69
#